data_AF-A0A3C0NES6-F1
#
_entry.id   AF-A0A3C0NES6-F1
#
_cell.length_a   1.000
_cell.length_b   1.000
_cell.length_c   1.000
_cell.angle_alpha   90.00
_cell.angle_beta   90.00
_cell.angle_gamma   90.00
#
_symmetry.space_group_name_H-M   'P 1'
#
loop_
_entity.id
_entity.type
_entity.pdbx_description
1 polymer ?
#
loop_
_entity_poly.entity_id
_entity_poly.type
_entity_poly.pdbx_seq_one_letter_code
_entity_poly.pdbx_strand_id
1 'polypeptide(L)'
;MKTKVFGNTSKVMKKAVGCMVVAGVLLALGRPAYGQASETEMRAFRIPPANGYAQTKNFSYVGDYGYYLVPPSSSPGTGSGATDYKYVRYTGVSGKKVWIYGAWGTTSIPAATASTDACQHAHSSYGVWGKYQFGFLSGWIFLGGGGMSGKRDAQGRCVLSTDNPLKTTDSRFGWGKEFLNFDFSSNTIFKELVIGVLSNTHGWGSCTVPSGFKACHEPSWAIAYTLR
;
A
#
# COMPACT_ATOMS: atom_id res chain seq x y z
N MET A 1 10.37 -60.59 -41.65
CA MET A 1 9.80 -60.22 -40.34
C MET A 1 10.87 -60.30 -39.26
N LYS A 2 11.35 -59.16 -38.75
CA LYS A 2 11.93 -59.01 -37.39
C LYS A 2 11.74 -57.55 -36.97
N THR A 3 10.79 -57.36 -36.06
CA THR A 3 10.50 -56.10 -35.37
C THR A 3 11.56 -55.82 -34.32
N LYS A 4 12.05 -54.58 -34.23
CA LYS A 4 12.66 -54.04 -33.01
C LYS A 4 12.23 -52.58 -32.86
N VAL A 5 11.34 -52.37 -31.89
CA VAL A 5 10.94 -51.06 -31.36
C VAL A 5 11.65 -50.86 -30.01
N PHE A 6 11.84 -49.59 -29.68
CA PHE A 6 12.19 -48.99 -28.39
C PHE A 6 13.66 -48.71 -28.12
N GLY A 7 14.05 -47.50 -28.54
CA GLY A 7 15.23 -46.79 -28.06
C GLY A 7 14.83 -45.42 -27.48
N ASN A 8 14.74 -45.39 -26.15
CA ASN A 8 15.11 -44.26 -25.28
C ASN A 8 14.30 -42.96 -25.31
N THR A 9 13.23 -43.01 -24.53
CA THR A 9 12.60 -41.96 -23.70
C THR A 9 13.55 -41.12 -22.81
N SER A 10 14.87 -41.30 -22.89
CA SER A 10 15.87 -40.66 -22.01
C SER A 10 16.15 -39.18 -22.33
N LYS A 11 15.90 -38.73 -23.57
CA LYS A 11 16.21 -37.34 -23.98
C LYS A 11 15.15 -36.30 -23.56
N VAL A 12 13.93 -36.72 -23.24
CA VAL A 12 12.83 -35.79 -22.93
C VAL A 12 12.89 -35.32 -21.47
N MET A 13 13.35 -36.16 -20.54
CA MET A 13 13.47 -35.78 -19.12
C MET A 13 14.60 -34.77 -18.84
N LYS A 14 15.71 -34.77 -19.59
CA LYS A 14 16.80 -33.81 -19.36
C LYS A 14 16.46 -32.37 -19.80
N LYS A 15 15.55 -32.20 -20.76
CA LYS A 15 15.07 -30.86 -21.19
C LYS A 15 14.03 -30.26 -20.23
N ALA A 16 13.23 -31.10 -19.56
CA ALA A 16 12.24 -30.62 -18.60
C ALA A 16 12.88 -30.07 -17.31
N VAL A 17 14.00 -30.65 -16.87
CA VAL A 17 14.72 -30.20 -15.67
C VAL A 17 15.46 -28.88 -15.92
N GLY A 18 15.99 -28.67 -17.13
CA GLY A 18 16.67 -27.41 -17.49
C GLY A 18 15.75 -26.19 -17.53
N CYS A 19 14.52 -26.34 -18.03
CA CYS A 19 13.55 -25.22 -18.06
C CYS A 19 12.95 -24.89 -16.69
N MET A 20 12.78 -25.86 -15.79
CA MET A 20 12.29 -25.59 -14.43
C MET A 20 13.31 -24.84 -13.57
N VAL A 21 14.61 -25.10 -13.74
CA VAL A 21 15.64 -24.40 -12.97
C VAL A 21 15.80 -22.95 -13.44
N VAL A 22 15.67 -22.67 -14.74
CA VAL A 22 15.73 -21.28 -15.25
C VAL A 22 14.49 -20.47 -14.86
N ALA A 23 13.30 -21.09 -14.82
CA ALA A 23 12.09 -20.44 -14.32
C ALA A 23 12.13 -20.20 -12.80
N GLY A 24 12.69 -21.13 -12.02
CA GLY A 24 12.86 -20.99 -10.57
C GLY A 24 13.90 -19.94 -10.15
N VAL A 25 14.95 -19.75 -10.95
CA VAL A 25 16.00 -18.75 -10.68
C VAL A 25 15.59 -17.33 -11.11
N LEU A 26 14.77 -17.19 -12.17
CA LEU A 26 14.20 -15.89 -12.55
C LEU A 26 13.05 -15.44 -11.62
N LEU A 27 12.37 -16.37 -10.93
CA LEU A 27 11.42 -16.04 -9.87
C LEU A 27 12.08 -15.66 -8.53
N ALA A 28 13.39 -15.90 -8.38
CA ALA A 28 14.14 -15.60 -7.15
C ALA A 28 14.97 -14.29 -7.21
N LEU A 29 15.15 -13.69 -8.39
CA LEU A 29 15.96 -12.49 -8.59
C LEU A 29 15.17 -11.19 -8.72
N GLY A 30 13.86 -11.23 -8.48
CA GLY A 30 13.00 -10.05 -8.44
C GLY A 30 12.19 -10.04 -7.17
N ARG A 31 12.81 -10.08 -5.98
CA ARG A 31 12.12 -9.60 -4.79
C ARG A 31 11.86 -8.11 -5.05
N PRO A 32 10.61 -7.69 -5.29
CA PRO A 32 10.38 -6.26 -5.44
C PRO A 32 10.70 -5.69 -4.07
N ALA A 33 11.73 -4.85 -4.00
CA ALA A 33 12.08 -4.06 -2.83
C ALA A 33 11.02 -2.96 -2.54
N TYR A 34 9.75 -3.24 -2.82
CA TYR A 34 8.64 -2.30 -2.69
C TYR A 34 7.78 -2.77 -1.53
N GLY A 35 7.98 -2.20 -0.35
CA GLY A 35 7.12 -2.48 0.82
C GLY A 35 5.77 -1.77 0.75
N GLN A 36 5.29 -1.45 -0.44
CA GLN A 36 4.00 -0.79 -0.70
C GLN A 36 3.10 -1.70 -1.51
N ALA A 37 1.81 -1.69 -1.19
CA ALA A 37 0.83 -2.38 -2.03
C ALA A 37 0.65 -1.62 -3.34
N SER A 38 0.63 -2.34 -4.46
CA SER A 38 0.18 -1.82 -5.75
C SER A 38 -1.31 -1.46 -5.73
N GLU A 39 -1.76 -0.73 -6.76
CA GLU A 39 -3.18 -0.39 -6.90
C GLU A 39 -4.05 -1.67 -6.94
N THR A 40 -3.61 -2.67 -7.70
CA THR A 40 -4.32 -3.96 -7.84
C THR A 40 -4.43 -4.67 -6.49
N GLU A 41 -3.36 -4.69 -5.69
CA GLU A 41 -3.38 -5.29 -4.36
C GLU A 41 -4.32 -4.54 -3.42
N MET A 42 -4.25 -3.20 -3.36
CA MET A 42 -5.15 -2.41 -2.52
C MET A 42 -6.63 -2.57 -2.92
N ARG A 43 -6.92 -2.61 -4.23
CA ARG A 43 -8.28 -2.88 -4.72
C ARG A 43 -8.82 -4.23 -4.25
N ALA A 44 -7.95 -5.21 -4.07
CA ALA A 44 -8.30 -6.54 -3.57
C ALA A 44 -8.42 -6.62 -2.04
N PHE A 45 -8.05 -5.56 -1.30
CA PHE A 45 -8.21 -5.54 0.15
C PHE A 45 -9.69 -5.63 0.53
N ARG A 46 -10.01 -6.53 1.46
CA ARG A 46 -11.36 -6.70 1.97
C ARG A 46 -11.73 -5.52 2.86
N ILE A 47 -12.81 -4.82 2.50
CA ILE A 47 -13.45 -3.78 3.32
C ILE A 47 -14.91 -4.20 3.62
N PRO A 48 -15.35 -4.17 4.89
CA PRO A 48 -14.62 -3.77 6.10
C PRO A 48 -13.43 -4.70 6.40
N PRO A 49 -12.34 -4.18 6.99
CA PRO A 49 -11.16 -4.98 7.32
C PRO A 49 -11.48 -6.05 8.35
N ALA A 50 -10.91 -7.24 8.19
CA ALA A 50 -11.15 -8.37 9.10
C ALA A 50 -10.70 -8.08 10.55
N ASN A 51 -9.65 -7.27 10.71
CA ASN A 51 -9.12 -6.86 12.02
C ASN A 51 -9.84 -5.65 12.63
N GLY A 52 -10.93 -5.19 12.00
CA GLY A 52 -11.67 -4.00 12.43
C GLY A 52 -10.95 -2.69 12.13
N TYR A 53 -11.53 -1.59 12.64
CA TYR A 53 -11.00 -0.25 12.48
C TYR A 53 -10.15 0.14 13.69
N ALA A 54 -8.97 0.72 13.44
CA ALA A 54 -8.13 1.29 14.48
C ALA A 54 -8.79 2.50 15.14
N GLN A 55 -9.56 3.28 14.37
CA GLN A 55 -10.36 4.38 14.89
C GLN A 55 -11.59 4.62 14.01
N THR A 56 -12.66 5.13 14.62
CA THR A 56 -13.81 5.71 13.89
C THR A 56 -13.94 7.19 14.23
N LYS A 57 -14.15 8.01 13.21
CA LYS A 57 -14.37 9.46 13.30
C LYS A 57 -15.67 9.84 12.61
N ASN A 58 -16.34 10.86 13.11
CA ASN A 58 -17.56 11.40 12.50
C ASN A 58 -17.36 12.85 12.13
N PHE A 59 -17.55 13.19 10.85
CA PHE A 59 -17.54 14.57 10.39
C PHE A 59 -18.89 15.23 10.64
N SER A 60 -18.95 16.02 11.70
CA SER A 60 -20.20 16.60 12.20
C SER A 60 -20.60 17.85 11.41
N TYR A 61 -19.64 18.59 10.87
CA TYR A 61 -19.85 19.82 10.10
C TYR A 61 -18.81 19.99 8.99
N VAL A 62 -18.95 21.01 8.14
CA VAL A 62 -17.96 21.36 7.10
C VAL A 62 -16.83 22.18 7.72
N GLY A 63 -15.58 21.76 7.50
CA GLY A 63 -14.39 22.27 8.20
C GLY A 63 -13.92 21.38 9.34
N ASP A 64 -14.63 20.29 9.62
CA ASP A 64 -14.22 19.27 10.58
C ASP A 64 -13.00 18.50 10.06
N TYR A 65 -12.11 18.11 10.97
CA TYR A 65 -10.84 17.45 10.66
C TYR A 65 -10.56 16.30 11.62
N GLY A 66 -9.90 15.26 11.11
CA GLY A 66 -9.50 14.11 11.89
C GLY A 66 -8.16 13.56 11.43
N TYR A 67 -7.27 13.33 12.38
CA TYR A 67 -6.03 12.59 12.15
C TYR A 67 -5.89 11.38 13.09
N TYR A 68 -5.27 10.30 12.63
CA TYR A 68 -4.90 9.17 13.48
C TYR A 68 -3.40 8.90 13.31
N LEU A 69 -2.69 8.85 14.43
CA LEU A 69 -1.30 8.40 14.47
C LEU A 69 -1.28 6.87 14.49
N VAL A 70 -0.88 6.29 13.37
CA VAL A 70 -0.60 4.86 13.27
C VAL A 70 0.63 4.55 14.13
N PRO A 71 0.53 3.67 15.13
CA PRO A 71 1.68 3.27 15.93
C PRO A 71 2.65 2.42 15.10
N PRO A 72 3.94 2.39 15.48
CA PRO A 72 4.90 1.53 14.83
C PRO A 72 4.53 0.05 15.02
N SER A 73 4.89 -0.78 14.05
CA SER A 73 4.69 -2.23 14.11
C SER A 73 5.70 -2.97 13.26
N SER A 74 5.59 -4.29 13.16
CA SER A 74 6.41 -5.09 12.25
C SER A 74 5.64 -6.31 11.80
N SER A 75 5.91 -6.79 10.59
CA SER A 75 5.35 -8.06 10.11
C SER A 75 6.35 -8.91 9.34
N PRO A 76 6.13 -10.24 9.28
CA PRO A 76 6.91 -11.13 8.42
C PRO A 76 6.70 -10.81 6.93
N GLY A 77 7.74 -10.96 6.11
CA GLY A 77 7.63 -10.76 4.66
C GLY A 77 7.75 -9.29 4.25
N THR A 78 7.05 -8.90 3.17
CA THR A 78 7.12 -7.54 2.59
C THR A 78 6.36 -6.48 3.39
N GLY A 79 5.48 -6.90 4.30
CA GLY A 79 4.67 -6.01 5.15
C GLY A 79 3.70 -5.10 4.41
N SER A 80 3.31 -5.46 3.20
CA SER A 80 2.40 -4.68 2.36
C SER A 80 1.00 -5.29 2.25
N GLY A 81 0.67 -6.30 3.05
CA GLY A 81 -0.61 -6.99 3.03
C GLY A 81 -1.72 -6.22 3.74
N ALA A 82 -2.98 -6.54 3.46
CA ALA A 82 -4.14 -5.86 4.05
C ALA A 82 -4.08 -5.82 5.60
N THR A 83 -3.54 -6.85 6.25
CA THR A 83 -3.41 -6.91 7.71
C THR A 83 -2.34 -5.97 8.29
N ASP A 84 -1.42 -5.49 7.46
CA ASP A 84 -0.34 -4.59 7.86
C ASP A 84 -0.83 -3.14 7.98
N TYR A 85 -1.81 -2.75 7.15
CA TYR A 85 -2.41 -1.42 7.17
C TYR A 85 -3.24 -1.18 8.43
N LYS A 86 -3.24 0.07 8.91
CA LYS A 86 -4.22 0.52 9.90
C LYS A 86 -5.35 1.26 9.20
N TYR A 87 -6.57 0.82 9.48
CA TYR A 87 -7.78 1.35 8.87
C TYR A 87 -8.51 2.30 9.80
N VAL A 88 -8.79 3.50 9.32
CA VAL A 88 -9.57 4.52 10.03
C VAL A 88 -10.87 4.75 9.27
N ARG A 89 -11.99 4.61 9.97
CA ARG A 89 -13.33 4.85 9.41
C ARG A 89 -13.74 6.30 9.65
N TYR A 90 -14.23 6.96 8.61
CA TYR A 90 -14.81 8.29 8.65
C TYR A 90 -16.28 8.20 8.24
N THR A 91 -17.15 8.67 9.12
CA THR A 91 -18.61 8.73 8.91
C THR A 91 -19.04 10.18 8.71
N GLY A 92 -20.27 10.40 8.23
CA GLY A 92 -20.79 11.75 8.03
C GLY A 92 -20.15 12.49 6.84
N VAL A 93 -19.64 11.78 5.83
CA VAL A 93 -19.00 12.41 4.65
C VAL A 93 -20.01 12.93 3.62
N SER A 94 -21.26 12.48 3.71
CA SER A 94 -22.35 12.86 2.81
C SER A 94 -22.58 14.38 2.82
N GLY A 95 -22.70 14.99 1.65
CA GLY A 95 -22.92 16.44 1.50
C GLY A 95 -21.67 17.29 1.75
N LYS A 96 -20.47 16.71 1.76
CA LYS A 96 -19.21 17.41 2.05
C LYS A 96 -18.17 17.14 0.97
N LYS A 97 -17.24 18.09 0.77
CA LYS A 97 -15.97 17.80 0.10
C LYS A 97 -14.99 17.25 1.12
N VAL A 98 -14.27 16.18 0.79
CA VAL A 98 -13.35 15.52 1.71
C VAL A 98 -11.97 15.48 1.08
N TRP A 99 -10.99 16.01 1.80
CA TRP A 99 -9.59 15.93 1.43
C TRP A 99 -8.87 14.92 2.32
N ILE A 100 -8.01 14.10 1.74
CA ILE A 100 -7.38 12.95 2.39
C ILE A 100 -5.89 12.92 2.07
N TYR A 101 -5.10 12.62 3.10
CA TYR A 101 -3.66 12.47 3.01
C TYR A 101 -3.15 11.39 3.97
N GLY A 102 -2.33 10.47 3.44
CA GLY A 102 -1.51 9.55 4.23
C GLY A 102 -0.10 10.11 4.35
N ALA A 103 0.40 10.31 5.57
CA ALA A 103 1.71 10.94 5.79
C ALA A 103 2.69 10.01 6.49
N TRP A 104 3.98 10.19 6.22
CA TRP A 104 5.04 9.66 7.08
C TRP A 104 4.93 10.24 8.48
N GLY A 105 5.25 9.44 9.49
CA GLY A 105 5.23 9.87 10.87
C GLY A 105 6.53 10.54 11.30
N THR A 106 6.97 10.22 12.51
CA THR A 106 8.04 10.94 13.21
C THR A 106 9.39 10.25 13.13
N THR A 107 9.48 9.05 12.54
CA THR A 107 10.76 8.34 12.43
C THR A 107 11.69 9.09 11.51
N SER A 108 12.83 9.52 12.04
CA SER A 108 13.86 10.21 11.26
C SER A 108 14.54 9.22 10.30
N ILE A 109 14.63 9.60 9.03
CA ILE A 109 15.36 8.83 8.03
C ILE A 109 16.85 9.21 8.16
N PRO A 110 17.76 8.25 8.40
CA PRO A 110 19.17 8.55 8.66
C PRO A 110 19.83 9.21 7.43
N ALA A 111 20.94 9.91 7.64
CA ALA A 111 21.72 10.49 6.54
C ALA A 111 22.31 9.39 5.63
N ALA A 112 22.58 9.73 4.36
CA ALA A 112 23.25 8.81 3.45
C ALA A 112 24.69 8.54 3.93
N THR A 113 25.14 7.29 3.76
CA THR A 113 26.53 6.90 4.01
C THR A 113 27.14 6.41 2.69
N ALA A 114 28.47 6.31 2.62
CA ALA A 114 29.18 5.92 1.40
C ALA A 114 28.80 4.52 0.86
N SER A 115 28.20 3.66 1.69
CA SER A 115 27.83 2.28 1.33
C SER A 115 26.33 2.00 1.37
N THR A 116 25.50 2.86 1.97
CA THR A 116 24.04 2.63 2.11
C THR A 116 23.24 3.95 2.18
N ASP A 117 22.09 4.00 1.51
CA ASP A 117 21.11 5.09 1.64
C ASP A 117 19.72 4.54 2.02
N ALA A 118 19.33 4.76 3.27
CA ALA A 118 18.02 4.36 3.78
C ALA A 118 16.86 5.09 3.10
N CYS A 119 17.11 6.23 2.43
CA CYS A 119 16.05 7.05 1.87
C CYS A 119 15.20 6.29 0.85
N GLN A 120 15.83 5.52 -0.05
CA GLN A 120 15.14 4.75 -1.09
C GLN A 120 14.27 3.61 -0.56
N HIS A 121 14.40 3.29 0.74
CA HIS A 121 13.68 2.22 1.39
C HIS A 121 12.59 2.75 2.32
N ALA A 122 12.40 4.07 2.39
CA ALA A 122 11.39 4.72 3.20
C ALA A 122 10.15 4.91 2.34
N HIS A 123 9.03 4.34 2.76
CA HIS A 123 7.83 4.33 1.94
C HIS A 123 6.60 4.65 2.77
N SER A 124 5.69 5.45 2.24
CA SER A 124 4.37 5.69 2.81
C SER A 124 3.32 5.29 1.80
N SER A 125 2.33 4.50 2.18
CA SER A 125 1.22 4.12 1.29
C SER A 125 -0.11 4.29 1.96
N TYR A 126 -1.11 4.67 1.17
CA TYR A 126 -2.49 4.77 1.64
C TYR A 126 -3.49 4.37 0.57
N GLY A 127 -4.65 3.87 1.02
CA GLY A 127 -5.79 3.53 0.19
C GLY A 127 -7.08 4.08 0.81
N VAL A 128 -8.05 4.40 -0.03
CA VAL A 128 -9.35 4.96 0.35
C VAL A 128 -10.46 4.16 -0.29
N TRP A 129 -11.41 3.75 0.53
CA TRP A 129 -12.64 3.06 0.11
C TRP A 129 -13.86 3.83 0.57
N GLY A 130 -14.84 3.98 -0.32
CA GLY A 130 -16.11 4.62 -0.02
C GLY A 130 -17.22 3.61 0.12
N LYS A 131 -18.04 3.77 1.17
CA LYS A 131 -19.29 3.03 1.31
C LYS A 131 -20.38 3.75 0.55
N TYR A 132 -20.88 3.12 -0.50
CA TYR A 132 -22.05 3.60 -1.23
C TYR A 132 -23.31 2.97 -0.65
N GLN A 133 -24.40 3.75 -0.62
CA GLN A 133 -25.73 3.31 -0.24
C GLN A 133 -26.76 3.96 -1.15
N PHE A 134 -27.45 3.14 -1.95
CA PHE A 134 -28.51 3.55 -2.86
C PHE A 134 -29.73 2.64 -2.68
N GLY A 135 -30.78 3.15 -2.03
CA GLY A 135 -31.92 2.33 -1.61
C GLY A 135 -31.47 1.19 -0.69
N PHE A 136 -31.77 -0.06 -1.08
CA PHE A 136 -31.36 -1.27 -0.37
C PHE A 136 -29.96 -1.78 -0.75
N LEU A 137 -29.34 -1.24 -1.81
CA LEU A 137 -28.01 -1.64 -2.24
C LEU A 137 -26.96 -0.88 -1.42
N SER A 138 -26.08 -1.62 -0.77
CA SER A 138 -24.92 -1.05 -0.10
C SER A 138 -23.66 -1.88 -0.37
N GLY A 139 -22.52 -1.21 -0.45
CA GLY A 139 -21.24 -1.86 -0.69
C GLY A 139 -20.07 -0.91 -0.53
N TRP A 140 -18.87 -1.46 -0.70
CA TRP A 140 -17.62 -0.71 -0.66
C TRP A 140 -16.99 -0.69 -2.03
N ILE A 141 -16.47 0.47 -2.43
CA ILE A 141 -15.71 0.63 -3.66
C ILE A 141 -14.39 1.32 -3.34
N PHE A 142 -13.33 0.88 -4.01
CA PHE A 142 -12.05 1.58 -3.97
C PHE A 142 -12.19 2.92 -4.69
N LEU A 143 -11.78 4.00 -4.02
CA LEU A 143 -11.87 5.36 -4.55
C LEU A 143 -10.49 5.91 -4.94
N GLY A 144 -9.42 5.37 -4.36
CA GLY A 144 -8.07 5.71 -4.73
C GLY A 144 -7.05 5.51 -3.64
N GLY A 145 -5.84 6.01 -3.89
CA GLY A 145 -4.73 5.88 -2.95
C GLY A 145 -3.42 6.33 -3.57
N GLY A 146 -2.32 5.96 -2.94
CA GLY A 146 -1.01 6.22 -3.48
C GLY A 146 0.10 5.66 -2.62
N GLY A 147 1.26 5.56 -3.24
CA GLY A 147 2.53 5.31 -2.59
C GLY A 147 3.46 6.51 -2.77
N MET A 148 4.22 6.83 -1.73
CA MET A 148 5.35 7.72 -1.79
C MET A 148 6.61 6.95 -1.41
N SER A 149 7.69 7.13 -2.15
CA SER A 149 9.01 6.56 -1.87
C SER A 149 9.99 7.68 -1.54
N GLY A 150 10.94 7.40 -0.65
CA GLY A 150 11.95 8.36 -0.29
C GLY A 150 12.97 8.59 -1.41
N LYS A 151 13.28 9.86 -1.64
CA LYS A 151 14.29 10.35 -2.57
C LYS A 151 15.12 11.43 -1.90
N ARG A 152 16.42 11.46 -2.17
CA ARG A 152 17.29 12.58 -1.75
C ARG A 152 17.05 13.80 -2.65
N ASP A 153 16.77 14.94 -2.02
CA ASP A 153 16.76 16.23 -2.72
C ASP A 153 18.19 16.76 -2.96
N ALA A 154 18.31 17.89 -3.66
CA ALA A 154 19.60 18.51 -3.95
C ALA A 154 20.36 18.98 -2.70
N GLN A 155 19.67 19.10 -1.56
CA GLN A 155 20.24 19.48 -0.27
C GLN A 155 20.61 18.24 0.59
N GLY A 156 20.49 17.02 0.04
CA GLY A 156 20.80 15.77 0.75
C GLY A 156 19.72 15.34 1.75
N ARG A 157 18.59 16.03 1.82
CA ARG A 157 17.47 15.67 2.71
C ARG A 157 16.67 14.55 2.06
N CYS A 158 16.20 13.61 2.87
CA CYS A 158 15.26 12.61 2.36
C CYS A 158 13.86 13.23 2.33
N VAL A 159 13.26 13.26 1.14
CA VAL A 159 11.88 13.68 0.92
C VAL A 159 11.09 12.50 0.39
N LEU A 160 9.85 12.33 0.83
CA LEU A 160 8.95 11.38 0.20
C LEU A 160 8.39 12.01 -1.07
N SER A 161 8.60 11.34 -2.20
CA SER A 161 8.01 11.70 -3.48
C SER A 161 6.98 10.66 -3.84
N THR A 162 5.86 11.11 -4.42
CA THR A 162 4.91 10.17 -5.03
C THR A 162 5.66 9.35 -6.07
N ASP A 163 5.64 8.04 -5.90
CA ASP A 163 6.32 7.11 -6.79
C ASP A 163 5.25 6.18 -7.38
N ASN A 164 5.24 6.13 -8.71
CA ASN A 164 4.39 5.22 -9.47
C ASN A 164 5.32 4.33 -10.32
N PRO A 165 6.12 3.47 -9.68
CA PRO A 165 7.21 2.77 -10.35
C PRO A 165 6.71 1.78 -11.40
N LEU A 166 5.47 1.30 -11.26
CA LEU A 166 4.85 0.37 -12.20
C LEU A 166 4.13 1.07 -13.36
N LYS A 167 3.83 2.38 -13.27
CA LYS A 167 3.01 3.15 -14.23
C LYS A 167 1.66 2.51 -14.62
N THR A 168 1.27 1.42 -13.99
CA THR A 168 -0.04 0.80 -14.12
C THR A 168 -0.98 1.52 -13.17
N THR A 169 -1.56 2.61 -13.66
CA THR A 169 -2.60 3.33 -12.96
C THR A 169 -3.87 3.31 -13.74
N ASP A 170 -4.92 2.81 -13.12
CA ASP A 170 -6.27 3.07 -13.57
C ASP A 170 -6.61 4.53 -13.24
N SER A 171 -6.70 5.36 -14.28
CA SER A 171 -6.99 6.80 -14.13
C SER A 171 -8.33 7.07 -13.46
N ARG A 172 -9.23 6.07 -13.42
CA ARG A 172 -10.53 6.16 -12.74
C ARG A 172 -10.39 6.30 -11.22
N PHE A 173 -9.33 5.76 -10.62
CA PHE A 173 -9.20 5.65 -9.16
C PHE A 173 -8.17 6.59 -8.55
N GLY A 174 -7.67 7.61 -9.25
CA GLY A 174 -6.78 8.60 -8.65
C GLY A 174 -5.53 8.02 -7.95
N TRP A 175 -5.07 6.83 -8.34
CA TRP A 175 -3.89 6.17 -7.76
C TRP A 175 -2.61 6.95 -8.03
N GLY A 176 -1.64 6.86 -7.12
CA GLY A 176 -0.35 7.53 -7.26
C GLY A 176 -0.50 9.03 -7.14
N LYS A 177 -1.37 9.48 -6.23
CA LYS A 177 -1.48 10.88 -5.82
C LYS A 177 -0.96 11.03 -4.40
N GLU A 178 -0.32 12.15 -4.11
CA GLU A 178 0.05 12.52 -2.75
C GLU A 178 -1.21 12.70 -1.88
N PHE A 179 -2.23 13.35 -2.43
CA PHE A 179 -3.51 13.61 -1.77
C PHE A 179 -4.71 13.28 -2.67
N LEU A 180 -5.85 12.96 -2.04
CA LEU A 180 -7.13 12.76 -2.71
C LEU A 180 -8.13 13.82 -2.28
N ASN A 181 -8.94 14.26 -3.23
CA ASN A 181 -10.06 15.15 -2.99
C ASN A 181 -11.32 14.54 -3.60
N PHE A 182 -12.34 14.36 -2.78
CA PHE A 182 -13.63 13.81 -3.19
C PHE A 182 -14.73 14.83 -2.92
N ASP A 183 -15.52 15.13 -3.95
CA ASP A 183 -16.68 16.00 -3.82
C ASP A 183 -17.95 15.14 -3.63
N PHE A 184 -18.45 15.10 -2.38
CA PHE A 184 -19.74 14.50 -2.04
C PHE A 184 -20.82 15.55 -1.76
N SER A 185 -20.60 16.82 -2.12
CA SER A 185 -21.56 17.91 -1.85
C SER A 185 -22.90 17.69 -2.54
N SER A 186 -22.86 17.20 -3.78
CA SER A 186 -24.05 16.84 -4.57
C SER A 186 -24.41 15.36 -4.51
N ASN A 187 -23.59 14.54 -3.84
CA ASN A 187 -23.70 13.09 -3.84
C ASN A 187 -23.98 12.55 -2.43
N THR A 188 -25.23 12.17 -2.19
CA THR A 188 -25.64 11.61 -0.89
C THR A 188 -25.44 10.10 -0.80
N ILE A 189 -25.00 9.43 -1.87
CA ILE A 189 -24.85 7.98 -1.95
C ILE A 189 -23.68 7.52 -1.08
N PHE A 190 -22.59 8.28 -1.05
CA PHE A 190 -21.46 7.98 -0.17
C PHE A 190 -21.75 8.42 1.27
N LYS A 191 -21.72 7.45 2.18
CA LYS A 191 -22.03 7.66 3.61
C LYS A 191 -20.79 7.63 4.49
N GLU A 192 -19.79 6.88 4.06
CA GLU A 192 -18.59 6.61 4.85
C GLU A 192 -17.37 6.48 3.96
N LEU A 193 -16.21 6.77 4.52
CA LEU A 193 -14.91 6.49 3.95
C LEU A 193 -14.11 5.62 4.92
N VAL A 194 -13.26 4.77 4.39
CA VAL A 194 -12.22 4.06 5.14
C VAL A 194 -10.89 4.43 4.52
N ILE A 195 -9.93 4.83 5.35
CA ILE A 195 -8.57 5.12 4.95
C ILE A 195 -7.67 4.05 5.56
N GLY A 196 -6.98 3.28 4.73
CA GLY A 196 -5.91 2.38 5.15
C GLY A 196 -4.59 3.09 4.96
N VAL A 197 -3.75 3.17 5.99
CA VAL A 197 -2.42 3.81 5.92
C VAL A 197 -1.36 2.86 6.46
N LEU A 198 -0.19 2.91 5.84
CA LEU A 198 1.01 2.21 6.23
C LEU A 198 2.22 3.09 5.92
N SER A 199 3.26 3.02 6.76
CA SER A 199 4.59 3.48 6.38
C SER A 199 5.58 2.40 6.73
N ASN A 200 6.46 2.05 5.81
CA ASN A 200 7.37 0.94 5.94
C ASN A 200 8.81 1.37 5.68
N THR A 201 9.72 0.70 6.38
CA THR A 201 11.18 0.77 6.21
C THR A 201 11.74 -0.62 6.01
N HIS A 202 12.91 -0.69 5.38
CA HIS A 202 13.70 -1.91 5.30
C HIS A 202 15.04 -1.70 6.02
N GLY A 203 15.15 -2.19 7.25
CA GLY A 203 16.45 -2.29 7.95
C GLY A 203 16.81 -1.15 8.90
N TRP A 204 15.87 -0.28 9.27
CA TRP A 204 16.06 0.69 10.37
C TRP A 204 14.70 1.10 10.98
N GLY A 205 14.76 1.79 12.12
CA GLY A 205 13.59 2.36 12.79
C GLY A 205 13.05 1.46 13.90
N SER A 206 11.73 1.28 13.98
CA SER A 206 11.05 0.69 15.14
C SER A 206 11.28 -0.80 15.35
N CYS A 207 11.97 -1.48 14.44
CA CYS A 207 12.31 -2.88 14.60
C CYS A 207 13.78 -3.16 14.29
N THR A 208 14.50 -3.75 15.26
CA THR A 208 15.80 -4.38 15.01
C THR A 208 15.51 -5.69 14.31
N VAL A 209 16.05 -5.93 13.11
CA VAL A 209 15.79 -7.16 12.34
C VAL A 209 16.79 -8.24 12.81
N PRO A 210 16.44 -9.11 13.78
CA PRO A 210 17.43 -9.94 14.48
C PRO A 210 17.78 -11.21 13.68
N SER A 211 16.90 -11.61 12.76
CA SER A 211 17.08 -12.64 11.74
C SER A 211 15.79 -12.75 10.90
N GLY A 212 15.92 -13.04 9.61
CA GLY A 212 14.81 -13.13 8.65
C GLY A 212 14.37 -11.76 8.07
N PHE A 213 13.78 -11.77 6.87
CA PHE A 213 13.25 -10.55 6.23
C PHE A 213 11.93 -10.15 6.93
N LYS A 214 11.96 -9.03 7.66
CA LYS A 214 10.80 -8.40 8.27
C LYS A 214 10.65 -6.99 7.72
N ALA A 215 9.42 -6.59 7.43
CA ALA A 215 9.09 -5.20 7.23
C ALA A 215 8.93 -4.53 8.59
N CYS A 216 9.65 -3.42 8.80
CA CYS A 216 9.36 -2.52 9.91
C CYS A 216 8.34 -1.51 9.43
N HIS A 217 7.33 -1.24 10.25
CA HIS A 217 6.34 -0.22 9.97
C HIS A 217 6.54 0.94 10.92
N GLU A 218 6.90 2.09 10.36
CA GLU A 218 7.11 3.29 11.12
C GLU A 218 5.79 3.98 11.44
N PRO A 219 5.78 4.89 12.44
CA PRO A 219 4.62 5.72 12.68
C PRO A 219 4.20 6.43 11.39
N SER A 220 2.90 6.57 11.17
CA SER A 220 2.33 7.27 10.02
C SER A 220 1.04 7.96 10.39
N TRP A 221 0.55 8.85 9.54
CA TRP A 221 -0.68 9.58 9.80
C TRP A 221 -1.74 9.26 8.76
N ALA A 222 -2.95 8.95 9.21
CA ALA A 222 -4.15 8.99 8.38
C ALA A 222 -4.87 10.31 8.66
N ILE A 223 -4.89 11.22 7.70
CA ILE A 223 -5.47 12.56 7.85
C ILE A 223 -6.63 12.71 6.87
N ALA A 224 -7.76 13.20 7.37
CA ALA A 224 -8.87 13.64 6.53
C ALA A 224 -9.54 14.87 7.12
N TYR A 225 -9.96 15.79 6.26
CA TYR A 225 -10.75 16.94 6.67
C TYR A 225 -11.77 17.31 5.61
N THR A 226 -12.79 18.04 6.04
CA THR A 226 -13.90 18.45 5.20
C THR A 226 -13.73 19.89 4.74
N LEU A 227 -14.06 20.13 3.48
CA LEU A 227 -13.97 21.43 2.81
C LEU A 227 -15.38 21.89 2.40
N ARG A 228 -15.52 23.20 2.18
CA ARG A 228 -16.72 23.82 1.59
C ARG A 228 -16.88 23.43 0.12
#